data_AF-A0A847ZQG8-F1
#
_entry.id   AF-A0A847ZQG8-F1
#
_cell.length_a   1.000
_cell.length_b   1.000
_cell.length_c   1.000
_cell.angle_alpha   90.00
_cell.angle_beta   90.00
_cell.angle_gamma   90.00
#
_symmetry.space_group_name_H-M   'P 1'
#
loop_
_entity.id
_entity.type
_entity.pdbx_description
1 polymer ?
#
loop_
_entity_poly.entity_id
_entity_poly.type
_entity_poly.pdbx_seq_one_letter_code
_entity_poly.pdbx_strand_id
1 'polypeptide(L)'
;YLDRARAFVSALTANGGTEMIAPLKSALIDDMASAKTHLRQVVFITDGAIGNEQELFATIGQARGRSSIFMVGIGSAPNTYLMTRAAEMGRGTFTLISEVDQVQSRMAELFTKIGQPVVTGLSAKLDGAALLSPSQLPDLYRGEPVVMMAEATALTGSLSVNGMIGETPWSVTLPVASAAEGKGISKLWAHRKVAEIETAATLGQITPEQSNAQVLAVALTHQIVSSQTSLIAVDKSPKRPLDQPLTRAEVPLNLPAGWTFEKVFGKELPAPKSKLERDAAADAFLQLAVVEKPAAIATNLQPQVDLPQTATSAELLALLGALFALLGVIFHLLGTRLKPIGA
;
A
#
# COMPACT_ATOMS: atom_id res chain seq x y z
N TYR A 1 17.20 36.11 8.44
CA TYR A 1 16.72 35.01 7.57
C TYR A 1 15.31 34.55 7.93
N LEU A 2 14.99 34.30 9.21
CA LEU A 2 13.68 33.80 9.64
C LEU A 2 12.50 34.75 9.31
N ASP A 3 12.62 36.05 9.57
CA ASP A 3 11.52 36.98 9.30
C ASP A 3 11.21 37.10 7.81
N ARG A 4 12.25 37.07 6.96
CA ARG A 4 12.10 37.05 5.50
C ARG A 4 11.39 35.77 5.03
N ALA A 5 11.70 34.62 5.62
CA ALA A 5 11.04 33.36 5.30
C ALA A 5 9.56 33.38 5.74
N ARG A 6 9.27 33.89 6.94
CA ARG A 6 7.88 34.04 7.43
C ARG A 6 7.06 34.99 6.54
N ALA A 7 7.65 36.12 6.14
CA ALA A 7 7.01 37.06 5.23
C ALA A 7 6.74 36.43 3.86
N PHE A 8 7.69 35.66 3.32
CA PHE A 8 7.50 34.92 2.06
C PHE A 8 6.34 33.93 2.15
N VAL A 9 6.31 33.09 3.20
CA VAL A 9 5.24 32.10 3.41
C VAL A 9 3.88 32.78 3.56
N SER A 10 3.82 33.91 4.29
CA SER A 10 2.57 34.66 4.50
C SER A 10 2.04 35.32 3.22
N ALA A 11 2.89 35.49 2.20
CA ALA A 11 2.52 36.08 0.92
C ALA A 11 2.18 35.04 -0.16
N LEU A 12 2.27 33.73 0.15
CA LEU A 12 1.94 32.68 -0.81
C LEU A 12 0.44 32.67 -1.10
N THR A 13 0.09 32.72 -2.40
CA THR A 13 -1.28 32.59 -2.88
C THR A 13 -1.41 31.36 -3.75
N ALA A 14 -2.44 30.55 -3.52
CA ALA A 14 -2.73 29.40 -4.36
C ALA A 14 -3.09 29.86 -5.78
N ASN A 15 -2.43 29.28 -6.79
CA ASN A 15 -2.59 29.61 -8.21
C ASN A 15 -3.33 28.53 -9.02
N GLY A 16 -3.98 27.58 -8.33
CA GLY A 16 -4.73 26.48 -8.95
C GLY A 16 -3.84 25.37 -9.51
N GLY A 17 -4.40 24.17 -9.65
CA GLY A 17 -3.68 22.98 -10.11
C GLY A 17 -2.73 22.36 -9.06
N THR A 18 -2.05 21.29 -9.44
CA THR A 18 -1.06 20.60 -8.60
C THR A 18 0.08 20.09 -9.49
N GLU A 19 1.11 20.91 -9.65
CA GLU A 19 2.33 20.56 -10.41
C GLU A 19 3.42 20.06 -9.45
N MET A 20 3.62 18.75 -9.37
CA MET A 20 4.55 18.17 -8.38
C MET A 20 6.00 18.13 -8.84
N ILE A 21 6.24 17.97 -10.14
CA ILE A 21 7.56 17.57 -10.64
C ILE A 21 8.52 18.76 -10.66
N ALA A 22 8.05 19.93 -11.11
CA ALA A 22 8.83 21.15 -11.13
C ALA A 22 9.37 21.55 -9.75
N PRO A 23 8.54 21.67 -8.69
CA PRO A 23 9.05 22.01 -7.35
C PRO A 23 9.96 20.92 -6.80
N LEU A 24 9.68 19.64 -7.08
CA LEU A 24 10.57 18.56 -6.65
C LEU A 24 11.95 18.64 -7.31
N LYS A 25 12.01 18.81 -8.65
CA LYS A 25 13.28 18.98 -9.38
C LYS A 25 14.08 20.15 -8.81
N SER A 26 13.43 21.30 -8.58
CA SER A 26 14.06 22.46 -7.97
C SER A 26 14.58 22.18 -6.55
N ALA A 27 13.77 21.51 -5.72
CA ALA A 27 14.14 21.16 -4.35
C ALA A 27 15.23 20.08 -4.26
N LEU A 28 15.55 19.36 -5.34
CA LEU A 28 16.61 18.34 -5.38
C LEU A 28 17.95 18.87 -5.91
N ILE A 29 17.99 20.09 -6.44
CA ILE A 29 19.27 20.74 -6.82
C ILE A 29 20.11 20.98 -5.55
N ASP A 30 21.29 20.37 -5.50
CA ASP A 30 22.22 20.50 -4.37
C ASP A 30 23.36 21.47 -4.69
N ASP A 31 23.06 22.77 -4.61
CA ASP A 31 24.05 23.85 -4.80
C ASP A 31 25.14 23.86 -3.70
N MET A 32 24.93 23.10 -2.62
CA MET A 32 25.81 23.01 -1.44
C MET A 32 26.52 21.65 -1.36
N ALA A 33 26.73 20.96 -2.49
CA ALA A 33 27.31 19.62 -2.53
C ALA A 33 28.69 19.48 -1.85
N SER A 34 29.44 20.58 -1.69
CA SER A 34 30.72 20.62 -0.99
C SER A 34 30.60 20.62 0.55
N ALA A 35 29.45 21.05 1.10
CA ALA A 35 29.18 21.10 2.54
C ALA A 35 28.63 19.75 3.05
N LYS A 36 29.48 18.71 3.05
CA LYS A 36 29.12 17.34 3.46
C LYS A 36 28.78 17.19 4.95
N THR A 37 28.97 18.22 5.77
CA THR A 37 28.75 18.18 7.22
C THR A 37 27.29 18.33 7.63
N HIS A 38 26.38 18.70 6.72
CA HIS A 38 24.97 18.91 7.02
C HIS A 38 24.09 17.85 6.37
N LEU A 39 23.05 17.39 7.07
CA LEU A 39 22.01 16.59 6.45
C LEU A 39 21.14 17.45 5.55
N ARG A 40 20.90 16.97 4.33
CA ARG A 40 19.98 17.59 3.38
C ARG A 40 18.66 16.87 3.46
N GLN A 41 17.62 17.56 3.90
CA GLN A 41 16.28 17.01 4.05
C GLN A 41 15.32 17.83 3.21
N VAL A 42 14.48 17.15 2.42
CA VAL A 42 13.43 17.74 1.59
C VAL A 42 12.10 17.25 2.14
N VAL A 43 11.23 18.18 2.54
CA VAL A 43 9.88 17.85 2.99
C VAL A 43 8.91 18.27 1.89
N PHE A 44 8.23 17.30 1.29
CA PHE A 44 7.22 17.51 0.26
C PHE A 44 5.84 17.37 0.89
N ILE A 45 4.98 18.39 0.74
CA ILE A 45 3.65 18.44 1.35
C ILE A 45 2.61 18.61 0.26
N THR A 46 1.53 17.84 0.31
CA THR A 46 0.41 17.94 -0.63
C THR A 46 -0.92 17.60 0.04
N ASP A 47 -1.98 18.30 -0.36
CA ASP A 47 -3.38 18.02 -0.04
C ASP A 47 -4.17 17.55 -1.29
N GLY A 48 -3.49 17.43 -2.43
CA GLY A 48 -4.08 17.15 -3.74
C GLY A 48 -3.80 15.74 -4.24
N ALA A 49 -4.56 15.33 -5.26
CA ALA A 49 -4.26 14.12 -6.00
C ALA A 49 -2.99 14.33 -6.82
N ILE A 50 -2.08 13.38 -6.69
CA ILE A 50 -0.83 13.36 -7.43
C ILE A 50 -0.90 12.24 -8.46
N GLY A 51 -0.60 12.56 -9.72
CA GLY A 51 -0.45 11.59 -10.81
C GLY A 51 0.97 11.51 -11.34
N ASN A 52 1.18 10.65 -12.34
CA ASN A 52 2.44 10.43 -13.04
C ASN A 52 3.55 9.85 -12.13
N GLU A 53 3.32 8.63 -11.65
CA GLU A 53 4.24 7.92 -10.74
C GLU A 53 5.62 7.71 -11.37
N GLN A 54 5.65 7.41 -12.66
CA GLN A 54 6.88 7.10 -13.38
C GLN A 54 7.85 8.29 -13.40
N GLU A 55 7.36 9.48 -13.73
CA GLU A 55 8.22 10.68 -13.74
C GLU A 55 8.68 11.07 -12.33
N LEU A 56 7.82 10.89 -11.33
CA LEU A 56 8.18 11.15 -9.94
C LEU A 56 9.34 10.25 -9.49
N PHE A 57 9.19 8.94 -9.66
CA PHE A 57 10.20 7.98 -9.24
C PHE A 57 11.49 8.16 -10.02
N ALA A 58 11.43 8.39 -11.34
CA ALA A 58 12.60 8.70 -12.15
C ALA A 58 13.32 9.97 -11.65
N THR A 59 12.57 11.04 -11.34
CA THR A 59 13.12 12.28 -10.82
C THR A 59 13.85 12.06 -9.48
N ILE A 60 13.24 11.31 -8.55
CA ILE A 60 13.86 11.00 -7.26
C ILE A 60 15.11 10.14 -7.47
N GLY A 61 15.02 9.07 -8.26
CA GLY A 61 16.15 8.18 -8.50
C GLY A 61 17.36 8.87 -9.11
N GLN A 62 17.13 9.83 -10.01
CA GLN A 62 18.20 10.57 -10.70
C GLN A 62 18.74 11.74 -9.87
N ALA A 63 17.88 12.50 -9.19
CA ALA A 63 18.25 13.79 -8.62
C ALA A 63 18.37 13.80 -7.09
N ARG A 64 17.93 12.76 -6.37
CA ARG A 64 17.93 12.76 -4.88
C ARG A 64 19.32 13.04 -4.30
N GLY A 65 20.37 12.48 -4.91
CA GLY A 65 21.74 12.65 -4.40
C GLY A 65 21.87 12.17 -2.96
N ARG A 66 22.33 13.04 -2.06
CA ARG A 66 22.44 12.80 -0.60
C ARG A 66 21.17 13.18 0.20
N SER A 67 20.12 13.64 -0.47
CA SER A 67 18.92 14.17 0.19
C SER A 67 18.07 13.06 0.80
N SER A 68 17.57 13.28 2.01
CA SER A 68 16.44 12.51 2.54
C SER A 68 15.13 13.19 2.15
N ILE A 69 14.17 12.47 1.57
CA ILE A 69 12.87 13.01 1.14
C ILE A 69 11.77 12.50 2.05
N PHE A 70 11.07 13.40 2.71
CA PHE A 70 9.91 13.12 3.56
C PHE A 70 8.65 13.58 2.84
N MET A 71 7.67 12.68 2.74
CA MET A 71 6.41 12.94 2.05
C MET A 71 5.31 13.18 3.09
N VAL A 72 4.51 14.23 2.92
CA VAL A 72 3.37 14.56 3.79
C VAL A 72 2.13 14.71 2.96
N GLY A 73 1.16 13.82 3.17
CA GLY A 73 -0.14 13.87 2.53
C GLY A 73 -1.18 14.40 3.52
N ILE A 74 -2.00 15.36 3.10
CA ILE A 74 -3.07 15.95 3.91
C ILE A 74 -4.42 15.59 3.30
N GLY A 75 -5.35 15.12 4.13
CA GLY A 75 -6.68 14.69 3.70
C GLY A 75 -6.69 13.33 3.00
N SER A 76 -7.76 13.08 2.24
CA SER A 76 -8.00 11.79 1.57
C SER A 76 -7.57 11.73 0.11
N ALA A 77 -7.16 12.87 -0.47
CA ALA A 77 -6.82 12.97 -1.89
C ALA A 77 -5.45 12.38 -2.26
N PRO A 78 -4.39 12.49 -1.43
CA PRO A 78 -3.07 12.02 -1.84
C PRO A 78 -3.00 10.49 -2.01
N ASN A 79 -2.31 10.05 -3.06
CA ASN A 79 -2.06 8.64 -3.33
C ASN A 79 -1.03 8.08 -2.34
N THR A 80 -1.50 7.37 -1.31
CA THR A 80 -0.66 6.83 -0.23
C THR A 80 0.41 5.86 -0.73
N TYR A 81 0.09 5.04 -1.74
CA TYR A 81 1.05 4.13 -2.36
C TYR A 81 2.20 4.91 -3.00
N LEU A 82 1.87 5.88 -3.85
CA LEU A 82 2.84 6.74 -4.52
C LEU A 82 3.74 7.48 -3.52
N MET A 83 3.14 8.09 -2.50
CA MET A 83 3.88 8.87 -1.51
C MET A 83 4.77 8.01 -0.61
N THR A 84 4.30 6.81 -0.23
CA THR A 84 5.11 5.86 0.54
C THR A 84 6.35 5.46 -0.26
N ARG A 85 6.16 5.11 -1.55
CA ARG A 85 7.27 4.73 -2.44
C ARG A 85 8.26 5.87 -2.66
N ALA A 86 7.77 7.08 -2.91
CA ALA A 86 8.61 8.26 -3.09
C ALA A 86 9.47 8.53 -1.83
N ALA A 87 8.90 8.40 -0.64
CA ALA A 87 9.62 8.55 0.62
C ALA A 87 10.68 7.46 0.81
N GLU A 88 10.34 6.19 0.55
CA GLU A 88 11.26 5.05 0.65
C GLU A 88 12.47 5.23 -0.28
N MET A 89 12.24 5.57 -1.55
CA MET A 89 13.30 5.88 -2.53
C MET A 89 14.16 7.08 -2.10
N GLY A 90 13.50 8.04 -1.45
CA GLY A 90 14.12 9.21 -0.85
C GLY A 90 14.82 8.97 0.48
N ARG A 91 14.89 7.73 1.02
CA ARG A 91 15.46 7.43 2.35
C ARG A 91 14.76 8.15 3.52
N GLY A 92 13.51 8.58 3.34
CA GLY A 92 12.69 9.21 4.37
C GLY A 92 11.43 8.41 4.67
N THR A 93 10.43 9.07 5.23
CA THR A 93 9.15 8.46 5.64
C THR A 93 7.96 9.24 5.10
N PHE A 94 6.86 8.54 4.84
CA PHE A 94 5.57 9.13 4.51
C PHE A 94 4.73 9.36 5.78
N THR A 95 4.15 10.55 5.91
CA THR A 95 3.20 10.91 6.97
C THR A 95 1.86 11.28 6.34
N LEU A 96 0.81 10.52 6.67
CA LEU A 96 -0.56 10.87 6.32
C LEU A 96 -1.20 11.66 7.46
N ILE A 97 -1.75 12.82 7.14
CA ILE A 97 -2.51 13.68 8.02
C ILE A 97 -3.95 13.66 7.54
N SER A 98 -4.77 12.77 8.11
CA SER A 98 -6.14 12.54 7.63
C SER A 98 -7.06 13.75 7.82
N GLU A 99 -6.86 14.52 8.90
CA GLU A 99 -7.71 15.65 9.27
C GLU A 99 -6.91 16.95 9.35
N VAL A 100 -7.51 18.05 8.90
CA VAL A 100 -6.83 19.35 8.80
C VAL A 100 -6.47 19.92 10.18
N ASP A 101 -7.27 19.63 11.20
CA ASP A 101 -7.02 20.03 12.59
C ASP A 101 -5.78 19.36 13.20
N GLN A 102 -5.39 18.19 12.69
CA GLN A 102 -4.20 17.47 13.12
C GLN A 102 -2.90 18.02 12.52
N VAL A 103 -2.97 18.85 11.47
CA VAL A 103 -1.79 19.30 10.71
C VAL A 103 -0.71 19.87 11.62
N GLN A 104 -1.06 20.76 12.55
CA GLN A 104 -0.08 21.36 13.44
C GLN A 104 0.64 20.32 14.31
N SER A 105 -0.11 19.41 14.93
CA SER A 105 0.45 18.38 15.81
C SER A 105 1.35 17.39 15.06
N ARG A 106 0.90 16.89 13.91
CA ARG A 106 1.62 15.91 13.09
C ARG A 106 2.87 16.50 12.45
N MET A 107 2.80 17.76 12.01
CA MET A 107 3.98 18.46 11.49
C MET A 107 5.01 18.72 12.60
N ALA A 108 4.58 19.06 13.81
CA ALA A 108 5.48 19.21 14.95
C ALA A 108 6.18 17.89 15.33
N GLU A 109 5.44 16.77 15.33
CA GLU A 109 5.99 15.43 15.51
C GLU A 109 7.04 15.10 14.44
N LEU A 110 6.70 15.32 13.16
CA LEU A 110 7.60 15.09 12.04
C LEU A 110 8.88 15.93 12.17
N PHE A 111 8.77 17.24 12.42
CA PHE A 111 9.94 18.11 12.52
C PHE A 111 10.81 17.80 13.74
N THR A 112 10.19 17.45 14.87
CA THR A 112 10.94 16.99 16.06
C THR A 112 11.75 15.74 15.74
N LYS A 113 11.14 14.80 15.02
CA LYS A 113 11.78 13.55 14.62
C LYS A 113 12.92 13.79 13.63
N ILE A 114 12.67 14.46 12.50
CA ILE A 114 13.69 14.63 11.45
C ILE A 114 14.82 15.58 11.90
N GLY A 115 14.58 16.43 12.91
CA GLY A 115 15.59 17.26 13.55
C GLY A 115 16.54 16.50 14.48
N GLN A 116 16.31 15.20 14.72
CA GLN A 116 17.09 14.37 15.65
C GLN A 116 17.65 13.10 14.99
N PRO A 117 18.54 13.24 13.99
CA PRO A 117 19.29 12.13 13.44
C PRO A 117 20.26 11.57 14.49
N VAL A 118 20.27 10.26 14.69
CA VAL A 118 21.15 9.57 15.64
C VAL A 118 22.32 8.92 14.91
N VAL A 119 22.03 8.18 13.83
CA VAL A 119 23.06 7.55 12.98
C VAL A 119 22.74 7.83 11.52
N THR A 120 23.72 8.30 10.76
CA THR A 120 23.56 8.62 9.33
C THR A 120 24.40 7.70 8.45
N GLY A 121 24.03 7.59 7.18
CA GLY A 121 24.79 6.80 6.21
C GLY A 121 24.80 5.30 6.53
N LEU A 122 23.68 4.79 7.03
CA LEU A 122 23.55 3.40 7.42
C LEU A 122 23.82 2.44 6.25
N SER A 123 24.62 1.43 6.52
CA SER A 123 24.86 0.28 5.64
C SER A 123 24.88 -0.98 6.47
N ALA A 124 24.43 -2.09 5.88
CA ALA A 124 24.43 -3.36 6.57
C ALA A 124 24.95 -4.46 5.65
N LYS A 125 25.63 -5.44 6.25
CA LYS A 125 26.19 -6.60 5.57
C LYS A 125 26.01 -7.82 6.47
N LEU A 126 25.39 -8.85 5.90
CA LEU A 126 25.29 -10.16 6.52
C LEU A 126 26.37 -11.07 5.92
N ASP A 127 27.01 -11.89 6.76
CA ASP A 127 27.97 -12.88 6.29
C ASP A 127 27.32 -13.92 5.37
N GLY A 128 28.06 -14.34 4.33
CA GLY A 128 27.58 -15.33 3.35
C GLY A 128 26.77 -14.72 2.20
N ALA A 129 26.02 -15.58 1.50
CA ALA A 129 25.15 -15.16 0.40
C ALA A 129 23.77 -14.77 0.96
N ALA A 130 23.53 -13.47 1.09
CA ALA A 130 22.30 -12.93 1.61
C ALA A 130 21.78 -11.75 0.78
N LEU A 131 20.45 -11.68 0.65
CA LEU A 131 19.73 -10.60 -0.01
C LEU A 131 19.05 -9.73 1.05
N LEU A 132 19.63 -8.55 1.27
CA LEU A 132 19.08 -7.55 2.19
C LEU A 132 18.02 -6.69 1.52
N SER A 133 16.98 -6.35 2.28
CA SER A 133 15.93 -5.41 1.88
C SER A 133 15.53 -4.51 3.07
N PRO A 134 15.50 -3.17 2.93
CA PRO A 134 15.85 -2.46 1.70
C PRO A 134 17.36 -2.46 1.46
N SER A 135 17.73 -2.38 0.18
CA SER A 135 19.11 -2.28 -0.33
C SER A 135 19.79 -0.97 0.05
N GLN A 136 19.02 0.11 0.21
CA GLN A 136 19.48 1.38 0.75
C GLN A 136 18.77 1.67 2.07
N LEU A 137 19.54 1.84 3.15
CA LEU A 137 18.97 2.12 4.46
C LEU A 137 18.71 3.62 4.66
N PRO A 138 17.58 3.98 5.30
CA PRO A 138 17.37 5.35 5.78
C PRO A 138 18.34 5.67 6.92
N ASP A 139 18.47 6.94 7.28
CA ASP A 139 19.16 7.33 8.50
C ASP A 139 18.31 6.93 9.73
N LEU A 140 18.97 6.64 10.86
CA LEU A 140 18.30 6.34 12.12
C LEU A 140 17.95 7.64 12.84
N TYR A 141 16.66 7.87 13.03
CA TYR A 141 16.14 9.02 13.79
C TYR A 141 15.72 8.61 15.19
N ARG A 142 15.77 9.55 16.13
CA ARG A 142 15.33 9.29 17.50
C ARG A 142 13.84 8.91 17.51
N GLY A 143 13.51 7.83 18.21
CA GLY A 143 12.13 7.37 18.37
C GLY A 143 11.63 6.48 17.22
N GLU A 144 12.44 6.21 16.20
CA GLU A 144 12.05 5.28 15.13
C GLU A 144 13.08 4.18 14.87
N PRO A 145 12.63 2.92 14.72
CA PRO A 145 13.51 1.84 14.34
C PRO A 145 13.79 1.85 12.84
N VAL A 146 15.02 1.49 12.46
CA VAL A 146 15.32 1.06 11.10
C VAL A 146 15.05 -0.44 11.02
N VAL A 147 14.10 -0.83 10.16
CA VAL A 147 13.72 -2.23 9.98
C VAL A 147 14.25 -2.74 8.65
N MET A 148 15.17 -3.69 8.71
CA MET A 148 15.70 -4.41 7.56
C MET A 148 15.42 -5.90 7.67
N MET A 149 15.36 -6.57 6.53
CA MET A 149 15.11 -8.00 6.43
C MET A 149 16.16 -8.63 5.51
N ALA A 150 16.46 -9.90 5.75
CA ALA A 150 17.44 -10.65 4.98
C ALA A 150 16.86 -12.01 4.58
N GLU A 151 17.05 -12.38 3.32
CA GLU A 151 16.96 -13.78 2.89
C GLU A 151 18.38 -14.32 2.78
N ALA A 152 18.67 -15.46 3.40
CA ALA A 152 19.99 -16.08 3.39
C ALA A 152 19.86 -17.60 3.27
N THR A 153 20.82 -18.22 2.60
CA THR A 153 20.88 -19.69 2.46
C THR A 153 21.29 -20.39 3.75
N ALA A 154 22.03 -19.70 4.62
CA ALA A 154 22.44 -20.18 5.94
C ALA A 154 22.33 -19.04 6.97
N LEU A 155 21.73 -19.31 8.12
CA LEU A 155 21.60 -18.36 9.23
C LEU A 155 22.82 -18.46 10.17
N THR A 156 24.01 -18.32 9.59
CA THR A 156 25.29 -18.43 10.31
C THR A 156 26.10 -17.14 10.15
N GLY A 157 26.94 -16.81 11.13
CA GLY A 157 27.80 -15.64 11.09
C GLY A 157 27.18 -14.43 11.81
N SER A 158 27.56 -13.23 11.36
CA SER A 158 27.16 -11.97 11.98
C SER A 158 26.60 -10.97 10.98
N LEU A 159 25.67 -10.15 11.45
CA LEU A 159 25.20 -8.94 10.77
C LEU A 159 26.03 -7.75 11.26
N SER A 160 26.82 -7.15 10.37
CA SER A 160 27.51 -5.88 10.63
C SER A 160 26.64 -4.73 10.11
N VAL A 161 26.37 -3.75 10.97
CA VAL A 161 25.70 -2.50 10.61
C VAL A 161 26.65 -1.35 10.90
N ASN A 162 26.87 -0.49 9.91
CA ASN A 162 27.81 0.62 9.97
C ASN A 162 27.09 1.94 9.66
N GLY A 163 27.58 3.04 10.22
CA GLY A 163 27.11 4.39 9.94
C GLY A 163 27.97 5.44 10.64
N MET A 164 27.44 6.64 10.81
CA MET A 164 28.14 7.77 11.42
C MET A 164 27.29 8.39 12.54
N ILE A 165 27.87 8.58 13.72
CA ILE A 165 27.32 9.41 14.80
C ILE A 165 28.07 10.74 14.77
N GLY A 166 27.42 11.78 14.25
CA GLY A 166 28.11 13.01 13.87
C GLY A 166 29.21 12.71 12.85
N GLU A 167 30.47 12.99 13.21
CA GLU A 167 31.64 12.69 12.37
C GLU A 167 32.38 11.40 12.79
N THR A 168 31.89 10.69 13.81
CA THR A 168 32.53 9.47 14.32
C THR A 168 31.94 8.23 13.67
N PRO A 169 32.76 7.34 13.09
CA PRO A 169 32.29 6.05 12.61
C PRO A 169 31.65 5.23 13.73
N TRP A 170 30.49 4.66 13.46
CA TRP A 170 29.76 3.78 14.36
C TRP A 170 29.55 2.43 13.69
N SER A 171 29.76 1.35 14.44
CA SER A 171 29.52 -0.01 13.97
C SER A 171 28.94 -0.85 15.09
N VAL A 172 28.00 -1.72 14.75
CA VAL A 172 27.47 -2.76 15.61
C VAL A 172 27.51 -4.09 14.87
N THR A 173 27.87 -5.15 15.59
CA THR A 173 27.87 -6.51 15.05
C THR A 173 26.91 -7.35 15.87
N LEU A 174 25.94 -7.96 15.19
CA LEU A 174 24.88 -8.76 15.79
C LEU A 174 25.07 -10.23 15.37
N PRO A 175 25.30 -11.16 16.30
CA PRO A 175 25.43 -12.58 15.97
C PRO A 175 24.06 -13.14 15.56
N VAL A 176 23.99 -13.75 14.37
CA VAL A 176 22.74 -14.33 13.84
C VAL A 176 22.23 -15.46 14.73
N ALA A 177 23.14 -16.19 15.36
CA ALA A 177 22.82 -17.27 16.29
C ALA A 177 22.03 -16.80 17.54
N SER A 178 22.03 -15.51 17.85
CA SER A 178 21.25 -14.94 18.96
C SER A 178 19.89 -14.40 18.52
N ALA A 179 19.51 -14.58 17.25
CA ALA A 179 18.21 -14.14 16.75
C ALA A 179 17.07 -14.98 17.34
N ALA A 180 15.98 -14.31 17.71
CA ALA A 180 14.76 -14.99 18.11
C ALA A 180 14.03 -15.55 16.88
N GLU A 181 13.39 -16.71 17.04
CA GLU A 181 12.52 -17.26 16.00
C GLU A 181 11.27 -16.41 15.83
N GLY A 182 10.85 -16.23 14.58
CA GLY A 182 9.62 -15.49 14.24
C GLY A 182 8.91 -16.10 13.03
N LYS A 183 7.59 -15.93 12.99
CA LYS A 183 6.74 -16.42 11.88
C LYS A 183 6.38 -15.27 10.95
N GLY A 184 6.23 -15.56 9.66
CA GLY A 184 5.79 -14.58 8.66
C GLY A 184 6.87 -13.61 8.16
N ILE A 185 8.09 -13.65 8.71
CA ILE A 185 9.23 -12.79 8.29
C ILE A 185 9.51 -12.95 6.79
N SER A 186 9.43 -14.19 6.29
CA SER A 186 9.63 -14.50 4.87
C SER A 186 8.66 -13.76 3.94
N LYS A 187 7.39 -13.64 4.33
CA LYS A 187 6.38 -12.89 3.54
C LYS A 187 6.64 -11.39 3.58
N LEU A 188 7.03 -10.86 4.74
CA LEU A 188 7.38 -9.45 4.88
C LEU A 188 8.61 -9.09 4.03
N TRP A 189 9.64 -9.94 4.05
CA TRP A 189 10.80 -9.79 3.18
C TRP A 189 10.38 -9.81 1.71
N ALA A 190 9.54 -10.77 1.31
CA ALA A 190 9.08 -10.91 -0.07
C ALA A 190 8.30 -9.68 -0.57
N HIS A 191 7.38 -9.14 0.23
CA HIS A 191 6.65 -7.91 -0.14
C HIS A 191 7.58 -6.71 -0.33
N ARG A 192 8.60 -6.56 0.52
CA ARG A 192 9.62 -5.51 0.37
C ARG A 192 10.50 -5.76 -0.84
N LYS A 193 10.90 -7.00 -1.09
CA LYS A 193 11.71 -7.34 -2.25
C LYS A 193 10.99 -7.08 -3.57
N VAL A 194 9.70 -7.45 -3.66
CA VAL A 194 8.84 -7.14 -4.83
C VAL A 194 8.80 -5.64 -5.08
N ALA A 195 8.59 -4.83 -4.04
CA ALA A 195 8.59 -3.38 -4.14
C ALA A 195 9.89 -2.81 -4.72
N GLU A 196 11.04 -3.32 -4.28
CA GLU A 196 12.34 -2.90 -4.79
C GLU A 196 12.54 -3.25 -6.26
N ILE A 197 12.09 -4.44 -6.67
CA ILE A 197 12.16 -4.89 -8.07
C ILE A 197 11.31 -3.97 -8.96
N GLU A 198 10.07 -3.71 -8.58
CA GLU A 198 9.16 -2.82 -9.32
C GLU A 198 9.71 -1.39 -9.39
N THR A 199 10.35 -0.93 -8.30
CA THR A 199 11.05 0.37 -8.27
C THR A 199 12.23 0.39 -9.24
N ALA A 200 13.06 -0.66 -9.26
CA ALA A 200 14.20 -0.77 -10.18
C ALA A 200 13.75 -0.73 -11.66
N ALA A 201 12.61 -1.36 -11.96
CA ALA A 201 12.00 -1.32 -13.29
C ALA A 201 11.56 0.10 -13.66
N THR A 202 10.93 0.81 -12.72
CA THR A 202 10.46 2.18 -12.95
C THR A 202 11.62 3.16 -13.14
N LEU A 203 12.75 2.90 -12.49
CA LEU A 203 13.99 3.66 -12.66
C LEU A 203 14.77 3.29 -13.94
N GLY A 204 14.30 2.32 -14.73
CA GLY A 204 14.99 1.84 -15.93
C GLY A 204 16.28 1.07 -15.65
N GLN A 205 16.48 0.59 -14.42
CA GLN A 205 17.65 -0.20 -14.03
C GLN A 205 17.55 -1.65 -14.54
N ILE A 206 16.32 -2.15 -14.68
CA ILE A 206 15.98 -3.44 -15.27
C ILE A 206 14.81 -3.25 -16.24
N THR A 207 14.65 -4.16 -17.19
CA THR A 207 13.49 -4.09 -18.10
C THR A 207 12.19 -4.52 -17.40
N PRO A 208 11.02 -4.08 -17.87
CA PRO A 208 9.74 -4.53 -17.34
C PRO A 208 9.59 -6.06 -17.35
N GLU A 209 10.11 -6.74 -18.37
CA GLU A 209 10.05 -8.20 -18.48
C GLU A 209 10.91 -8.88 -17.40
N GLN A 210 12.12 -8.35 -17.17
CA GLN A 210 12.99 -8.83 -16.08
C GLN A 210 12.36 -8.60 -14.71
N SER A 211 11.72 -7.44 -14.52
CA SER A 211 10.97 -7.13 -13.30
C SER A 211 9.85 -8.13 -13.07
N ASN A 212 9.00 -8.36 -14.08
CA ASN A 212 7.87 -9.28 -13.99
C ASN A 212 8.33 -10.72 -13.66
N ALA A 213 9.39 -11.18 -14.32
CA ALA A 213 9.95 -12.51 -14.04
C ALA A 213 10.48 -12.64 -12.60
N GLN A 214 11.19 -11.62 -12.09
CA GLN A 214 11.70 -11.62 -10.72
C GLN A 214 10.57 -11.51 -9.68
N VAL A 215 9.58 -10.64 -9.91
CA VAL A 215 8.41 -10.50 -9.03
C VAL A 215 7.63 -11.82 -8.97
N LEU A 216 7.42 -12.48 -10.12
CA LEU A 216 6.75 -13.77 -10.18
C LEU A 216 7.50 -14.83 -9.38
N ALA A 217 8.83 -14.92 -9.55
CA ALA A 217 9.66 -15.90 -8.83
C ALA A 217 9.60 -15.70 -7.31
N VAL A 218 9.75 -14.46 -6.83
CA VAL A 218 9.65 -14.12 -5.40
C VAL A 218 8.24 -14.41 -4.89
N ALA A 219 7.21 -14.01 -5.62
CA ALA A 219 5.82 -14.18 -5.19
C ALA A 219 5.40 -15.65 -5.06
N LEU A 220 5.79 -16.49 -6.02
CA LEU A 220 5.52 -17.93 -5.96
C LEU A 220 6.32 -18.63 -4.85
N THR A 221 7.60 -18.29 -4.68
CA THR A 221 8.46 -18.88 -3.63
C THR A 221 7.93 -18.61 -2.23
N HIS A 222 7.43 -17.38 -1.99
CA HIS A 222 6.94 -16.97 -0.67
C HIS A 222 5.42 -17.00 -0.51
N GLN A 223 4.70 -17.45 -1.55
CA GLN A 223 3.23 -17.56 -1.58
C GLN A 223 2.54 -16.23 -1.19
N ILE A 224 2.95 -15.14 -1.82
CA ILE A 224 2.34 -13.82 -1.63
C ILE A 224 1.59 -13.39 -2.89
N VAL A 225 0.57 -12.55 -2.71
CA VAL A 225 -0.11 -11.87 -3.81
C VAL A 225 0.73 -10.66 -4.24
N SER A 226 0.90 -10.48 -5.54
CA SER A 226 1.71 -9.43 -6.16
C SER A 226 1.07 -8.93 -7.47
N SER A 227 1.71 -7.97 -8.14
CA SER A 227 1.31 -7.55 -9.49
C SER A 227 1.30 -8.69 -10.51
N GLN A 228 2.02 -9.78 -10.24
CA GLN A 228 2.17 -10.95 -11.13
C GLN A 228 1.47 -12.22 -10.61
N THR A 229 0.77 -12.16 -9.47
CA THR A 229 0.13 -13.35 -8.88
C THR A 229 -1.22 -12.99 -8.27
N SER A 230 -2.15 -13.95 -8.25
CA SER A 230 -3.47 -13.76 -7.66
C SER A 230 -3.91 -15.04 -6.95
N LEU A 231 -4.60 -14.89 -5.81
CA LEU A 231 -5.17 -16.02 -5.09
C LEU A 231 -6.57 -16.31 -5.66
N ILE A 232 -6.75 -17.48 -6.27
CA ILE A 232 -8.05 -17.90 -6.81
C ILE A 232 -8.63 -18.97 -5.89
N ALA A 233 -9.77 -18.67 -5.29
CA ALA A 233 -10.59 -19.67 -4.61
C ALA A 233 -11.47 -20.39 -5.63
N VAL A 234 -11.20 -21.67 -5.87
CA VAL A 234 -12.04 -22.50 -6.74
C VAL A 234 -13.06 -23.25 -5.89
N ASP A 235 -14.32 -22.84 -5.99
CA ASP A 235 -15.44 -23.57 -5.38
C ASP A 235 -15.68 -24.87 -6.17
N LYS A 236 -15.62 -26.00 -5.46
CA LYS A 236 -15.86 -27.33 -6.04
C LYS A 236 -17.36 -27.65 -6.16
N SER A 237 -18.22 -26.84 -5.56
CA SER A 237 -19.68 -27.02 -5.55
C SER A 237 -20.35 -25.88 -6.33
N PRO A 238 -20.49 -25.99 -7.66
CA PRO A 238 -21.19 -24.97 -8.43
C PRO A 238 -22.62 -24.81 -7.91
N LYS A 239 -22.91 -23.68 -7.26
CA LYS A 239 -24.24 -23.35 -6.73
C LYS A 239 -25.31 -23.20 -7.82
N ARG A 240 -24.89 -22.97 -9.06
CA ARG A 240 -25.78 -22.84 -10.22
C ARG A 240 -26.05 -24.22 -10.82
N PRO A 241 -27.32 -24.64 -10.92
CA PRO A 241 -27.72 -25.77 -11.75
C PRO A 241 -27.20 -25.63 -13.20
N LEU A 242 -26.68 -26.71 -13.77
CA LEU A 242 -26.04 -26.70 -15.11
C LEU A 242 -26.99 -26.28 -16.24
N ASP A 243 -28.30 -26.43 -16.03
CA ASP A 243 -29.39 -26.16 -16.95
C ASP A 243 -29.86 -24.69 -16.97
N GLN A 244 -29.38 -23.85 -16.05
CA GLN A 244 -29.76 -22.43 -16.03
C GLN A 244 -28.81 -21.57 -16.89
N PRO A 245 -29.34 -20.76 -17.83
CA PRO A 245 -28.52 -19.86 -18.64
C PRO A 245 -27.85 -18.78 -17.79
N LEU A 246 -26.63 -18.39 -18.16
CA LEU A 246 -25.94 -17.26 -17.55
C LEU A 246 -26.64 -15.96 -17.93
N THR A 247 -27.01 -15.16 -16.93
CA THR A 247 -27.52 -13.80 -17.13
C THR A 247 -26.40 -12.81 -16.82
N ARG A 248 -26.07 -11.94 -17.78
CA ARG A 248 -25.18 -10.79 -17.54
C ARG A 248 -26.01 -9.61 -17.04
N ALA A 249 -25.59 -9.01 -15.94
CA ALA A 249 -26.14 -7.76 -15.43
C ALA A 249 -24.99 -6.77 -15.23
N GLU A 250 -25.23 -5.50 -15.56
CA GLU A 250 -24.29 -4.42 -15.25
C GLU A 250 -24.45 -4.04 -13.78
N VAL A 251 -23.36 -4.14 -13.01
CA VAL A 251 -23.34 -3.75 -11.60
C VAL A 251 -23.00 -2.25 -11.54
N PRO A 252 -23.80 -1.42 -10.83
CA PRO A 252 -23.50 0.00 -10.67
C PRO A 252 -22.13 0.22 -10.03
N LEU A 253 -21.39 1.21 -10.53
CA LEU A 253 -20.13 1.65 -9.93
C LEU A 253 -20.43 2.43 -8.64
N ASN A 254 -19.84 2.01 -7.53
CA ASN A 254 -19.90 2.79 -6.29
C ASN A 254 -18.92 3.97 -6.36
N LEU A 255 -19.40 5.17 -6.04
CA LEU A 255 -18.57 6.37 -5.91
C LEU A 255 -18.03 6.54 -4.48
N PRO A 256 -16.83 7.13 -4.32
CA PRO A 256 -16.36 7.59 -3.02
C PRO A 256 -17.32 8.61 -2.38
N ALA A 257 -17.34 8.65 -1.05
CA ALA A 257 -18.18 9.59 -0.30
C ALA A 257 -17.86 11.05 -0.68
N GLY A 258 -18.91 11.84 -0.94
CA GLY A 258 -18.79 13.25 -1.31
C GLY A 258 -18.58 13.52 -2.81
N TRP A 259 -18.43 12.48 -3.63
CA TRP A 259 -18.33 12.64 -5.08
C TRP A 259 -19.71 12.60 -5.73
N THR A 260 -19.99 13.57 -6.60
CA THR A 260 -21.20 13.60 -7.43
C THR A 260 -20.89 13.02 -8.80
N PHE A 261 -21.59 11.95 -9.20
CA PHE A 261 -21.36 11.21 -10.44
C PHE A 261 -21.25 12.11 -11.68
N GLU A 262 -22.13 13.10 -11.77
CA GLU A 262 -22.23 14.03 -12.90
C GLU A 262 -21.02 14.94 -13.06
N LYS A 263 -20.29 15.23 -11.96
CA LYS A 263 -19.06 16.04 -12.02
C LYS A 263 -17.85 15.23 -12.46
N VAL A 264 -17.89 13.91 -12.29
CA VAL A 264 -16.75 13.01 -12.53
C VAL A 264 -16.84 12.40 -13.93
N PHE A 265 -18.05 12.00 -14.33
CA PHE A 265 -18.28 11.29 -15.60
C PHE A 265 -19.10 12.11 -16.62
N GLY A 266 -19.49 13.34 -16.27
CA GLY A 266 -20.39 14.17 -17.09
C GLY A 266 -21.86 13.73 -16.98
N LYS A 267 -22.75 14.45 -17.67
CA LYS A 267 -24.20 14.12 -17.72
C LYS A 267 -24.54 12.98 -18.69
N GLU A 268 -23.61 12.59 -19.54
CA GLU A 268 -23.80 11.56 -20.55
C GLU A 268 -22.77 10.46 -20.35
N LEU A 269 -23.24 9.30 -19.90
CA LEU A 269 -22.48 8.06 -20.08
C LEU A 269 -22.24 7.88 -21.59
N PRO A 270 -21.03 7.47 -22.01
CA PRO A 270 -20.85 6.96 -23.36
C PRO A 270 -21.92 5.90 -23.61
N ALA A 271 -22.64 6.01 -24.74
CA ALA A 271 -23.67 5.03 -25.09
C ALA A 271 -23.07 3.62 -24.94
N PRO A 272 -23.80 2.65 -24.35
CA PRO A 272 -23.28 1.31 -24.16
C PRO A 272 -22.80 0.80 -25.52
N LYS A 273 -21.53 0.37 -25.57
CA LYS A 273 -20.92 -0.22 -26.77
C LYS A 273 -21.89 -1.20 -27.41
N SER A 274 -21.96 -1.25 -28.73
CA SER A 274 -22.88 -2.17 -29.41
C SER A 274 -22.60 -3.62 -28.99
N LYS A 275 -23.59 -4.49 -29.12
CA LYS A 275 -23.43 -5.93 -28.78
C LYS A 275 -22.22 -6.54 -29.51
N LEU A 276 -22.00 -6.14 -30.76
CA LEU A 276 -20.84 -6.52 -31.59
C LEU A 276 -19.49 -6.04 -31.03
N GLU A 277 -19.39 -4.78 -30.59
CA GLU A 277 -18.16 -4.24 -30.01
C GLU A 277 -17.85 -4.84 -28.63
N ARG A 278 -18.89 -5.22 -27.88
CA ARG A 278 -18.76 -5.91 -26.59
C ARG A 278 -18.33 -7.37 -26.73
N ASP A 279 -18.90 -8.08 -27.70
CA ASP A 279 -18.57 -9.49 -27.97
C ASP A 279 -17.14 -9.61 -28.52
N ALA A 280 -16.70 -8.68 -29.38
CA ALA A 280 -15.32 -8.64 -29.87
C ALA A 280 -14.28 -8.39 -28.75
N ALA A 281 -14.61 -7.55 -27.75
CA ALA A 281 -13.75 -7.32 -26.59
C ALA A 281 -13.75 -8.49 -25.59
N ALA A 282 -14.87 -9.19 -25.45
CA ALA A 282 -14.99 -10.38 -24.61
C ALA A 282 -14.27 -11.58 -25.22
N ASP A 283 -14.28 -11.75 -26.55
CA ASP A 283 -13.54 -12.80 -27.24
C ASP A 283 -12.02 -12.66 -27.05
N ALA A 284 -11.48 -11.43 -27.05
CA ALA A 284 -10.06 -11.21 -26.74
C ALA A 284 -9.71 -11.60 -25.29
N PHE A 285 -10.61 -11.34 -24.34
CA PHE A 285 -10.42 -11.68 -22.93
C PHE A 285 -10.62 -13.19 -22.65
N LEU A 286 -11.53 -13.84 -23.38
CA LEU A 286 -11.76 -15.28 -23.33
C LEU A 286 -10.65 -16.06 -24.05
N GLN A 287 -10.07 -15.52 -25.13
CA GLN A 287 -8.90 -16.11 -25.78
C GLN A 287 -7.67 -16.10 -24.86
N LEU A 288 -7.48 -15.07 -24.03
CA LEU A 288 -6.46 -15.06 -22.97
C LEU A 288 -6.72 -16.08 -21.86
N ALA A 289 -7.99 -16.41 -21.57
CA ALA A 289 -8.37 -17.42 -20.58
C ALA A 289 -8.36 -18.87 -21.14
N VAL A 290 -8.30 -19.05 -22.46
CA VAL A 290 -8.31 -20.36 -23.14
C VAL A 290 -6.92 -20.79 -23.60
N VAL A 291 -5.93 -19.89 -23.60
CA VAL A 291 -4.53 -20.25 -23.87
C VAL A 291 -3.87 -20.74 -22.57
N GLU A 292 -3.42 -22.00 -22.65
CA GLU A 292 -2.79 -22.83 -21.62
C GLU A 292 -3.74 -23.54 -20.64
N LYS A 293 -4.03 -24.79 -21.03
CA LYS A 293 -4.35 -25.90 -20.13
C LYS A 293 -3.39 -25.81 -18.91
N PRO A 294 -3.89 -25.64 -17.67
CA PRO A 294 -3.01 -25.50 -16.51
C PRO A 294 -2.12 -26.74 -16.43
N ALA A 295 -0.80 -26.52 -16.35
CA ALA A 295 0.15 -27.56 -16.02
C ALA A 295 -0.35 -28.28 -14.75
N ALA A 296 -0.34 -29.61 -14.77
CA ALA A 296 -0.88 -30.44 -13.71
C ALA A 296 -0.33 -29.98 -12.35
N ILE A 297 -1.20 -29.38 -11.54
CA ILE A 297 -0.88 -28.98 -10.17
C ILE A 297 -0.53 -30.25 -9.42
N ALA A 298 0.74 -30.41 -9.05
CA ALA A 298 1.19 -31.47 -8.17
C ALA A 298 0.34 -31.44 -6.90
N THR A 299 -0.35 -32.55 -6.65
CA THR A 299 -1.38 -32.70 -5.62
C THR A 299 -0.75 -32.83 -4.24
N ASN A 300 -0.01 -31.83 -3.78
CA ASN A 300 0.32 -31.70 -2.36
C ASN A 300 -0.87 -31.03 -1.67
N LEU A 301 -1.85 -31.86 -1.30
CA LEU A 301 -3.00 -31.50 -0.47
C LEU A 301 -2.49 -31.04 0.90
N GLN A 302 -2.35 -29.72 1.07
CA GLN A 302 -2.28 -29.14 2.41
C GLN A 302 -3.65 -29.30 3.11
N PRO A 303 -3.68 -29.54 4.42
CA PRO A 303 -4.92 -29.64 5.17
C PRO A 303 -5.72 -28.33 5.06
N GLN A 304 -7.01 -28.52 4.77
CA GLN A 304 -8.04 -27.49 4.70
C GLN A 304 -7.95 -26.55 5.91
N VAL A 305 -7.69 -25.28 5.67
CA VAL A 305 -7.82 -24.24 6.70
C VAL A 305 -9.30 -23.88 6.75
N ASP A 306 -9.99 -24.31 7.80
CA ASP A 306 -11.37 -23.91 8.04
C ASP A 306 -11.41 -22.41 8.36
N LEU A 307 -11.96 -21.64 7.43
CA LEU A 307 -12.18 -20.21 7.62
C LEU A 307 -13.32 -20.01 8.63
N PRO A 308 -13.20 -19.03 9.56
CA PRO A 308 -14.31 -18.70 10.45
C PRO A 308 -15.51 -18.24 9.62
N GLN A 309 -16.67 -18.88 9.82
CA GLN A 309 -17.90 -18.49 9.15
C GLN A 309 -18.35 -17.12 9.67
N THR A 310 -18.18 -16.08 8.85
CA THR A 310 -18.65 -14.71 9.14
C THR A 310 -20.06 -14.46 8.60
N ALA A 311 -20.81 -15.50 8.25
CA ALA A 311 -22.19 -15.34 7.82
C ALA A 311 -23.08 -15.03 9.03
N THR A 312 -23.70 -13.86 9.03
CA THR A 312 -24.79 -13.50 9.95
C THR A 312 -25.87 -14.57 9.85
N SER A 313 -26.34 -15.11 10.97
CA SER A 313 -27.36 -16.18 11.03
C SER A 313 -28.76 -15.66 10.67
N ALA A 314 -28.93 -15.18 9.44
CA ALA A 314 -30.14 -14.52 8.96
C ALA A 314 -31.37 -15.44 9.02
N GLU A 315 -31.20 -16.74 8.75
CA GLU A 315 -32.28 -17.73 8.88
C GLU A 315 -32.76 -17.89 10.33
N LEU A 316 -31.83 -17.88 11.29
CA LEU A 316 -32.16 -17.97 12.72
C LEU A 316 -32.90 -16.72 13.21
N LEU A 317 -32.45 -15.53 12.78
CA LEU A 317 -33.10 -14.26 13.09
C LEU A 317 -34.48 -14.14 12.45
N ALA A 318 -34.65 -14.65 11.22
CA ALA A 318 -35.95 -14.69 10.54
C ALA A 318 -36.95 -15.62 11.26
N LEU A 319 -36.50 -16.80 11.70
CA LEU A 319 -37.31 -17.72 12.51
C LEU A 319 -37.71 -17.10 13.86
N LEU A 320 -36.78 -16.43 14.53
CA LEU A 320 -37.04 -15.75 15.79
C LEU A 320 -38.06 -14.60 15.61
N GLY A 321 -37.93 -13.84 14.53
CA GLY A 321 -38.88 -12.77 14.17
C GLY A 321 -40.28 -13.31 13.88
N ALA A 322 -40.39 -14.42 13.14
CA ALA A 322 -41.67 -15.08 12.88
C ALA A 322 -42.33 -15.59 14.18
N LEU A 323 -41.53 -16.14 15.11
CA LEU A 323 -42.01 -16.59 16.42
C LEU A 323 -42.59 -15.43 17.24
N PHE A 324 -41.89 -14.29 17.30
CA PHE A 324 -42.38 -13.12 18.04
C PHE A 324 -43.63 -12.50 17.43
N ALA A 325 -43.73 -12.46 16.10
CA ALA A 325 -44.94 -12.02 15.42
C ALA A 325 -46.14 -12.91 15.78
N LEU A 326 -45.93 -14.23 15.80
CA LEU A 326 -46.97 -15.20 16.14
C LEU A 326 -47.39 -15.08 17.61
N LEU A 327 -46.42 -14.88 18.51
CA LEU A 327 -46.69 -14.61 19.93
C LEU A 327 -47.51 -13.32 20.11
N GLY A 328 -47.18 -12.26 19.36
CA GLY A 328 -47.90 -10.99 19.38
C GLY A 328 -49.35 -11.13 18.94
N VAL A 329 -49.61 -11.92 17.89
CA VAL A 329 -50.97 -12.23 17.44
C VAL A 329 -51.75 -13.02 18.50
N ILE A 330 -51.12 -14.00 19.14
CA ILE A 330 -51.73 -14.77 20.24
C ILE A 330 -52.09 -13.85 21.41
N PHE A 331 -51.18 -12.98 21.85
CA PHE A 331 -51.45 -12.03 22.93
C PHE A 331 -52.56 -11.03 22.58
N HIS A 332 -52.62 -10.57 21.33
CA HIS A 332 -53.70 -9.69 20.88
C HIS A 332 -55.06 -10.41 20.88
N LEU A 333 -55.10 -11.67 20.46
CA LEU A 333 -56.32 -12.49 20.48
C LEU A 333 -56.76 -12.89 21.91
N LEU A 334 -55.82 -13.08 22.83
CA LEU A 334 -56.13 -13.30 24.26
C LEU A 334 -56.59 -12.01 24.94
N GLY A 335 -55.95 -10.88 24.64
CA GLY A 335 -56.29 -9.57 25.20
C GLY A 335 -57.66 -9.05 24.75
N THR A 336 -58.08 -9.37 23.52
CA THR A 336 -59.42 -9.03 23.00
C THR A 336 -60.54 -9.92 23.54
N ARG A 337 -60.21 -11.08 24.16
CA ARG A 337 -61.17 -11.98 24.82
C ARG A 337 -61.33 -11.73 26.32
N LEU A 338 -60.43 -10.96 26.93
CA LEU A 338 -60.55 -10.50 28.31
C LEU A 338 -61.28 -9.15 28.34
N LYS A 339 -62.63 -9.18 28.38
CA LYS A 339 -63.39 -8.00 28.81
C LYS A 339 -63.02 -7.68 30.26
N PRO A 340 -62.81 -6.40 30.63
CA PRO A 340 -62.60 -6.03 32.02
C PRO A 340 -63.84 -6.40 32.83
N ILE A 341 -63.67 -7.28 33.81
CA ILE A 341 -64.68 -7.51 34.84
C ILE A 341 -64.54 -6.34 35.83
N GLY A 342 -65.39 -5.33 35.62
CA GLY A 342 -65.87 -4.40 36.66
C GLY A 342 -64.97 -3.22 37.03
N ALA A 343 -65.22 -2.06 36.41
CA ALA A 343 -65.64 -0.79 37.04
C ALA A 343 -65.93 0.24 35.95
#